data_AF-A0A009YAK6-F1
#
_entry.id   AF-A0A009YAK6-F1
#
_cell.length_a   1.000
_cell.length_b   1.000
_cell.length_c   1.000
_cell.angle_alpha   90.00
_cell.angle_beta   90.00
_cell.angle_gamma   90.00
#
_symmetry.space_group_name_H-M   'P 1'
#
loop_
_entity.id
_entity.type
_entity.pdbx_description
1 polymer ?
#
loop_
_entity_poly.entity_id
_entity_poly.type
_entity_poly.pdbx_seq_one_letter_code
_entity_poly.pdbx_strand_id
1 'polypeptide(L)'
;MPKMTKNDLIYKDYSWKAVEGDDPTKTAEDADRFSRREGYEVIYLLNTLSGTDNADLSIRTRQICEWMIHEKLPSNIQGRSKVVTWIVANFAELSKIYPF
;
A
#
# COMPACT_ATOMS: atom_id res chain seq x y z
N MET A 1 -11.83 -8.73 -10.50
CA MET A 1 -11.87 -7.28 -10.77
C MET A 1 -10.57 -6.87 -11.44
N PRO A 2 -10.47 -5.71 -12.11
CA PRO A 2 -9.19 -5.28 -12.68
C PRO A 2 -8.16 -5.06 -11.56
N LYS A 3 -6.91 -5.43 -11.82
CA LYS A 3 -5.78 -5.04 -10.96
C LYS A 3 -5.54 -3.54 -11.10
N MET A 4 -5.16 -2.92 -10.01
CA MET A 4 -4.78 -1.52 -9.96
C MET A 4 -3.46 -1.31 -10.70
N THR A 5 -3.40 -0.25 -11.48
CA THR A 5 -2.23 0.19 -12.23
C THR A 5 -1.78 1.58 -11.79
N LYS A 6 -0.65 2.05 -12.31
CA LYS A 6 -0.15 3.41 -12.06
C LYS A 6 -1.15 4.52 -12.40
N ASN A 7 -2.02 4.29 -13.39
CA ASN A 7 -3.00 5.29 -13.81
C ASN A 7 -4.15 5.43 -12.81
N ASP A 8 -4.42 4.36 -12.06
CA ASP A 8 -5.51 4.31 -11.07
C ASP A 8 -5.12 4.93 -9.72
N LEU A 9 -3.82 5.12 -9.46
CA LEU A 9 -3.32 5.78 -8.26
C LEU A 9 -3.78 7.24 -8.18
N ILE A 10 -4.20 7.68 -7.01
CA ILE A 10 -4.58 9.07 -6.74
C ILE A 10 -3.33 9.94 -6.62
N TYR A 11 -2.30 9.45 -5.93
CA TYR A 11 -1.07 10.19 -5.67
C TYR A 11 -0.06 10.01 -6.81
N LYS A 12 0.64 11.09 -7.15
CA LYS A 12 1.58 11.15 -8.28
C LYS A 12 3.03 11.38 -7.86
N ASP A 13 3.27 11.62 -6.58
CA ASP A 13 4.57 11.92 -5.97
C ASP A 13 5.39 10.67 -5.58
N TYR A 14 4.92 9.48 -5.94
CA TYR A 14 5.67 8.24 -5.77
C TYR A 14 7.00 8.23 -6.54
N SER A 15 8.03 7.64 -5.92
CA SER A 15 9.24 7.25 -6.61
C SER A 15 8.98 6.04 -7.50
N TRP A 16 9.38 6.16 -8.77
CA TRP A 16 9.37 5.08 -9.77
C TRP A 16 10.78 4.61 -10.13
N LYS A 17 11.80 5.13 -9.44
CA LYS A 17 13.15 4.63 -9.62
C LYS A 17 13.19 3.23 -9.05
N ALA A 18 13.55 2.25 -9.88
CA ALA A 18 14.07 1.00 -9.33
C ALA A 18 15.26 1.37 -8.43
N VAL A 19 15.34 0.79 -7.24
CA VAL A 19 16.52 0.97 -6.39
C VAL A 19 17.70 0.37 -7.14
N GLU A 20 18.46 1.20 -7.87
CA GLU A 20 19.75 0.81 -8.43
C GLU A 20 20.71 0.63 -7.26
N GLY A 21 21.12 -0.61 -7.01
CA GLY A 21 21.99 -0.95 -5.90
C GLY A 21 21.41 -2.11 -5.12
N ASP A 22 21.76 -3.31 -5.58
CA ASP A 22 21.80 -4.49 -4.73
C ASP A 22 22.84 -4.19 -3.65
N ASP A 23 22.36 -3.65 -2.51
CA ASP A 23 23.21 -3.38 -1.36
C ASP A 23 23.47 -4.74 -0.68
N PRO A 24 24.70 -5.29 -0.76
CA PRO A 24 25.02 -6.62 -0.24
C PRO A 24 24.90 -6.70 1.30
N THR A 25 24.59 -5.57 1.97
CA THR A 25 24.35 -5.50 3.41
C THR A 25 22.88 -5.59 3.81
N LYS A 26 21.94 -5.58 2.86
CA LYS A 26 20.51 -5.80 3.14
C LYS A 26 20.31 -7.21 3.68
N THR A 27 20.11 -7.31 4.98
CA THR A 27 19.81 -8.57 5.67
C THR A 27 18.37 -9.00 5.36
N ALA A 28 18.02 -10.25 5.65
CA ALA A 28 16.65 -10.76 5.52
C ALA A 28 15.59 -9.91 6.26
N GLU A 29 16.00 -9.06 7.21
CA GLU A 29 15.11 -8.10 7.90
C GLU A 29 14.61 -6.95 7.00
N ASP A 30 15.35 -6.57 5.96
CA ASP A 30 14.89 -5.56 4.99
C ASP A 30 13.91 -6.15 3.94
N ALA A 31 13.84 -7.48 3.80
CA ALA A 31 13.02 -8.12 2.77
C ALA A 31 11.50 -7.95 2.99
N ASP A 32 11.04 -7.73 4.23
CA ASP A 32 9.62 -7.46 4.55
C ASP A 32 9.31 -5.96 4.72
N ARG A 33 10.30 -5.10 4.48
CA ARG A 33 10.15 -3.65 4.62
C ARG A 33 9.30 -3.11 3.47
N PHE A 34 8.23 -2.41 3.84
CA PHE A 34 7.32 -1.73 2.93
C PHE A 34 7.63 -0.22 2.90
N SER A 35 7.89 0.29 1.70
CA SER A 35 8.06 1.70 1.40
C SER A 35 6.77 2.29 0.84
N ARG A 36 6.07 3.10 1.65
CA ARG A 36 4.91 3.88 1.19
C ARG A 36 5.27 4.99 0.18
N ARG A 37 6.55 5.21 -0.11
CA ARG A 37 7.04 6.22 -1.08
C ARG A 37 7.32 5.62 -2.45
N GLU A 38 7.38 4.30 -2.57
CA GLU A 38 7.67 3.61 -3.83
C GLU A 38 6.39 3.13 -4.48
N GLY A 39 6.11 3.63 -5.70
CA GLY A 39 4.84 3.37 -6.37
C GLY A 39 4.62 1.89 -6.69
N TYR A 40 5.69 1.16 -7.01
CA TYR A 40 5.63 -0.28 -7.26
C TYR A 40 5.25 -1.08 -6.02
N GLU A 41 5.81 -0.75 -4.86
CA GLU A 41 5.49 -1.43 -3.61
C GLU A 41 4.06 -1.17 -3.16
N VAL A 42 3.58 0.07 -3.31
CA VAL A 42 2.20 0.47 -3.01
C VAL A 42 1.23 -0.27 -3.91
N ILE A 43 1.43 -0.24 -5.24
CA ILE A 43 0.58 -0.99 -6.19
C ILE A 43 0.56 -2.48 -5.86
N TYR A 44 1.74 -3.06 -5.60
CA TYR A 44 1.85 -4.47 -5.26
C TYR A 44 1.01 -4.78 -4.01
N LEU A 45 1.21 -4.03 -2.92
CA LEU A 45 0.43 -4.20 -1.68
C LEU A 45 -1.07 -4.09 -1.95
N LEU A 46 -1.51 -3.01 -2.60
CA LEU A 46 -2.93 -2.77 -2.89
C LEU A 46 -3.57 -3.91 -3.69
N ASN A 47 -2.83 -4.48 -4.66
CA ASN A 47 -3.28 -5.62 -5.45
C ASN A 47 -3.26 -6.95 -4.70
N THR A 48 -2.51 -7.06 -3.58
CA THR A 48 -2.55 -8.24 -2.71
C THR A 48 -3.68 -8.20 -1.68
N LEU A 49 -4.30 -7.04 -1.46
CA LEU A 49 -5.43 -6.91 -0.54
C LEU A 49 -6.67 -7.64 -1.07
N SER A 50 -7.35 -8.34 -0.18
CA SER A 50 -8.62 -9.00 -0.38
C SER A 50 -9.61 -8.63 0.72
N GLY A 51 -10.90 -8.72 0.41
CA GLY A 51 -11.99 -8.58 1.36
C GLY A 51 -12.31 -9.89 2.07
N THR A 52 -13.41 -9.90 2.82
CA THR A 52 -13.97 -11.11 3.42
C THR A 52 -14.11 -12.23 2.39
N ASP A 53 -13.86 -13.47 2.80
CA ASP A 53 -13.89 -14.68 1.94
C ASP A 53 -12.97 -14.61 0.71
N ASN A 54 -11.86 -13.87 0.82
CA ASN A 54 -10.91 -13.61 -0.26
C ASN A 54 -11.54 -12.89 -1.48
N ALA A 55 -12.61 -12.13 -1.26
CA ALA A 55 -13.23 -11.35 -2.32
C ALA A 55 -12.23 -10.34 -2.91
N ASP A 56 -12.15 -10.29 -4.24
CA ASP A 56 -11.32 -9.30 -4.92
C ASP A 56 -11.89 -7.89 -4.71
N LEU A 57 -11.01 -6.91 -4.61
CA LEU A 57 -11.37 -5.54 -4.26
C LEU A 57 -11.52 -4.68 -5.51
N SER A 58 -12.45 -3.73 -5.45
CA SER A 58 -12.60 -2.73 -6.50
C SER A 58 -11.42 -1.76 -6.52
N ILE A 59 -11.18 -1.11 -7.67
CA ILE A 59 -10.20 -0.03 -7.78
C ILE A 59 -10.49 1.06 -6.75
N ARG A 60 -11.77 1.41 -6.54
CA ARG A 60 -12.18 2.41 -5.56
C ARG A 60 -11.81 2.02 -4.13
N THR A 61 -11.99 0.76 -3.76
CA THR A 61 -11.57 0.27 -2.44
C THR A 61 -10.05 0.34 -2.28
N ARG A 62 -9.30 -0.04 -3.32
CA ARG A 62 -7.83 0.06 -3.33
C ARG A 62 -7.35 1.51 -3.25
N GLN A 63 -8.06 2.45 -3.86
CA GLN A 63 -7.83 3.90 -3.78
C GLN A 63 -8.02 4.45 -2.36
N ILE A 64 -9.04 3.96 -1.63
CA ILE A 64 -9.20 4.30 -0.21
C ILE A 64 -7.98 3.80 0.59
N CYS A 65 -7.54 2.56 0.35
CA CYS A 65 -6.36 2.01 1.01
C CYS A 65 -5.07 2.79 0.64
N GLU A 66 -4.93 3.24 -0.61
CA GLU A 66 -3.83 4.11 -1.05
C GLU A 66 -3.79 5.40 -0.23
N TRP A 67 -4.92 6.11 -0.11
CA TRP A 67 -5.03 7.31 0.72
C TRP A 67 -4.73 7.04 2.20
N MET A 68 -5.19 5.92 2.75
CA MET A 68 -4.86 5.54 4.12
C MET A 68 -3.35 5.36 4.30
N ILE A 69 -2.67 4.68 3.37
CA ILE A 69 -1.22 4.46 3.38
C ILE A 69 -0.46 5.79 3.27
N HIS A 70 -0.90 6.66 2.36
CA HIS A 70 -0.23 7.91 2.04
C HIS A 70 -0.36 8.93 3.16
N GLU A 71 -1.58 9.18 3.63
CA GLU A 71 -1.91 10.30 4.52
C GLU A 71 -1.94 9.92 6.00
N LYS A 72 -2.33 8.68 6.31
CA LYS A 72 -2.76 8.29 7.66
C LYS A 72 -1.86 7.25 8.32
N LEU A 73 -1.09 6.47 7.55
CA LEU A 73 -0.23 5.43 8.10
C LEU A 73 0.84 6.03 9.03
N PRO A 74 0.92 5.57 10.30
CA PRO A 74 1.98 5.99 11.21
C PRO A 74 3.38 5.60 10.70
N SER A 75 4.37 6.49 10.87
CA SER A 75 5.73 6.30 10.33
C SER A 75 6.51 5.13 10.94
N ASN A 76 6.10 4.67 12.12
CA ASN A 76 6.70 3.53 12.82
C ASN A 76 6.17 2.17 12.31
N ILE A 77 5.16 2.15 11.43
CA ILE A 77 4.66 0.92 10.80
C ILE A 77 5.35 0.74 9.44
N GLN A 78 6.26 -0.22 9.35
CA GLN A 78 7.13 -0.40 8.19
C GLN A 78 7.13 -1.82 7.59
N GLY A 79 6.46 -2.81 8.21
CA GLY A 79 6.37 -4.18 7.67
C GLY A 79 5.09 -4.38 6.87
N ARG A 80 5.16 -5.08 5.72
CA ARG A 80 3.99 -5.26 4.83
C ARG A 80 2.79 -5.86 5.57
N SER A 81 3.02 -6.92 6.33
CA SER A 81 2.00 -7.55 7.20
C SER A 81 1.39 -6.57 8.20
N LYS A 82 2.22 -5.76 8.86
CA LYS A 82 1.77 -4.75 9.85
C LYS A 82 0.93 -3.65 9.19
N VAL A 83 1.29 -3.24 7.97
CA VAL A 83 0.53 -2.26 7.19
C VAL A 83 -0.85 -2.81 6.84
N VAL A 84 -0.94 -4.07 6.40
CA VAL A 84 -2.24 -4.73 6.12
C VAL A 84 -3.11 -4.76 7.38
N THR A 85 -2.56 -5.21 8.52
CA THR A 85 -3.27 -5.24 9.80
C THR A 85 -3.78 -3.85 10.19
N TRP A 86 -2.95 -2.82 10.02
CA TRP A 86 -3.35 -1.44 10.32
C TRP A 86 -4.46 -0.94 9.38
N ILE A 87 -4.40 -1.25 8.08
CA ILE A 87 -5.47 -0.92 7.13
C ILE A 87 -6.78 -1.55 7.58
N VAL A 88 -6.80 -2.87 7.82
CA VAL A 88 -8.02 -3.59 8.23
C VAL A 88 -8.60 -2.99 9.51
N ALA A 89 -7.77 -2.71 10.51
CA ALA A 89 -8.22 -2.16 11.79
C ALA A 89 -8.83 -0.74 11.67
N ASN A 90 -8.42 0.04 10.66
CA ASN A 90 -8.84 1.44 10.52
C ASN A 90 -9.78 1.69 9.34
N PHE A 91 -10.00 0.71 8.45
CA PHE A 91 -10.73 0.89 7.19
C PHE A 91 -12.16 1.38 7.43
N ALA A 92 -12.87 0.80 8.40
CA ALA A 92 -14.27 1.14 8.67
C ALA A 92 -14.46 2.62 9.00
N GLU A 93 -13.56 3.23 9.77
CA GLU A 93 -13.66 4.64 10.16
C GLU A 93 -13.03 5.57 9.12
N LEU A 94 -11.85 5.22 8.60
CA LEU A 94 -11.13 6.08 7.66
C LEU A 94 -11.82 6.15 6.29
N SER A 95 -12.48 5.09 5.83
CA SER A 95 -13.22 5.10 4.55
C SER A 95 -14.37 6.11 4.54
N LYS A 96 -14.97 6.44 5.70
CA LYS A 96 -16.08 7.40 5.81
C LYS A 96 -15.64 8.84 5.55
N ILE A 97 -14.36 9.15 5.76
CA ILE A 97 -13.79 10.49 5.61
C ILE A 97 -12.85 10.60 4.40
N TYR A 98 -12.91 9.61 3.50
CA TYR A 98 -12.11 9.60 2.28
C TYR A 98 -12.51 10.77 1.36
N PRO A 99 -11.56 11.63 0.93
CA PRO A 99 -11.89 12.94 0.36
C PRO A 99 -12.02 12.98 -1.18
N PHE A 100 -11.77 11.88 -1.89
CA PHE A 100 -11.83 11.82 -3.36
C PHE A 100 -13.04 11.01 -3.85
#